data_AF-A0A6N7W2D5-F1
#
_entry.id   AF-A0A6N7W2D5-F1
#
_cell.length_a   1.000
_cell.length_b   1.000
_cell.length_c   1.000
_cell.angle_alpha   90.00
_cell.angle_beta   90.00
_cell.angle_gamma   90.00
#
_symmetry.space_group_name_H-M   'P 1'
#
loop_
_entity.id
_entity.type
_entity.pdbx_description
1 polymer ?
#
loop_
_entity_poly.entity_id
_entity_poly.type
_entity_poly.pdbx_seq_one_letter_code
_entity_poly.pdbx_strand_id
1 'polypeptide(L)'
;MRNLLENIDEKRYKSAMAAELTPLSIDTSTKSGRFVGSTGEIYDTTLCSCTCMDFEFNNETLACKHILRLAMELNLIPNDGMVSDVQKAYAKYYLGVLKTFAKTAPLMEAMRLTFITLDLLKSSGYSCQNDILSFAGVPDLLNSGLFELTKKEKIKIKKNYKKDFSSIRKAVEARVGEFIIENIDYKPLFDVLKDMTKEKLDAHL
;
A
#
# COMPACT_ATOMS: atom_id res chain seq x y z
N MET A 1 11.48 -30.97 14.88
CA MET A 1 11.27 -29.59 14.39
C MET A 1 12.38 -28.71 14.94
N ARG A 2 13.04 -27.89 14.11
CA ARG A 2 14.00 -26.88 14.60
C ARG A 2 13.24 -25.85 15.43
N ASN A 3 13.74 -25.52 16.62
CA ASN A 3 13.15 -24.52 17.48
C ASN A 3 13.87 -23.17 17.25
N LEU A 4 13.29 -22.31 16.42
CA LEU A 4 13.88 -21.01 16.07
C LEU A 4 13.85 -19.98 17.23
N LEU A 5 13.23 -20.32 18.36
CA LEU A 5 13.03 -19.43 19.50
C LEU A 5 14.04 -19.66 20.65
N GLU A 6 14.97 -20.61 20.52
CA GLU A 6 15.96 -20.92 21.57
C GLU A 6 17.08 -19.88 21.66
N ASN A 7 17.44 -19.23 20.54
CA ASN A 7 18.53 -18.26 20.48
C ASN A 7 18.06 -16.98 19.79
N ILE A 8 17.26 -16.21 20.51
CA ILE A 8 16.68 -14.96 19.99
C ILE A 8 17.74 -13.86 20.00
N ASP A 9 18.02 -13.31 18.82
CA ASP A 9 18.83 -12.10 18.68
C ASP A 9 18.08 -10.87 19.25
N GLU A 10 18.71 -10.15 20.17
CA GLU A 10 18.10 -9.02 20.88
C GLU A 10 17.71 -7.87 19.94
N LYS A 11 18.47 -7.63 18.86
CA LYS A 11 18.15 -6.57 17.88
C LYS A 11 16.91 -6.94 17.06
N ARG A 12 16.78 -8.20 16.66
CA ARG A 12 15.59 -8.72 15.96
C ARG A 12 14.36 -8.70 16.87
N TYR A 13 14.53 -9.06 18.13
CA TYR A 13 13.46 -9.00 19.13
C TYR A 13 12.93 -7.58 19.30
N LYS A 14 13.81 -6.59 19.52
CA LYS A 14 13.42 -5.18 19.61
C LYS A 14 12.72 -4.69 18.34
N SER A 15 13.19 -5.12 17.17
CA SER A 15 12.55 -4.76 15.89
C SER A 15 11.16 -5.36 15.73
N ALA A 16 10.94 -6.58 16.24
CA ALA A 16 9.65 -7.27 16.19
C ALA A 16 8.56 -6.54 17.02
N MET A 17 8.95 -5.84 18.09
CA MET A 17 8.03 -5.09 18.94
C MET A 17 7.44 -3.84 18.28
N ALA A 18 8.03 -3.35 17.19
CA ALA A 18 7.63 -2.11 16.55
C ALA A 18 6.26 -2.22 15.85
N ALA A 19 5.52 -1.10 15.82
CA ALA A 19 4.22 -1.01 15.13
C ALA A 19 4.28 -1.37 13.63
N GLU A 20 5.42 -1.14 12.98
CA GLU A 20 5.64 -1.50 11.56
C GLU A 20 5.55 -2.99 11.28
N LEU A 21 5.66 -3.83 12.32
CA LEU A 21 5.60 -5.28 12.24
C LEU A 21 4.22 -5.82 12.59
N THR A 22 3.20 -4.96 12.76
CA THR A 22 1.83 -5.42 13.00
C THR A 22 1.36 -6.34 11.86
N PRO A 23 0.89 -7.57 12.14
CA PRO A 23 0.38 -8.47 11.13
C PRO A 23 -0.97 -7.98 10.57
N LEU A 24 -1.28 -8.37 9.33
CA LEU A 24 -2.63 -8.23 8.77
C LEU A 24 -3.61 -9.23 9.37
N SER A 25 -3.12 -10.45 9.63
CA SER A 25 -3.94 -11.54 10.17
C SER A 25 -3.07 -12.56 10.87
N ILE A 26 -3.66 -13.26 11.84
CA ILE A 26 -3.05 -14.39 12.56
C ILE A 26 -4.06 -15.53 12.56
N ASP A 27 -3.59 -16.73 12.24
CA ASP A 27 -4.32 -17.97 12.46
C ASP A 27 -3.68 -18.74 13.62
N THR A 28 -4.40 -18.77 14.74
CA THR A 28 -3.94 -19.42 15.98
C THR A 28 -3.95 -20.95 15.89
N SER A 29 -4.76 -21.53 14.99
CA SER A 29 -4.86 -22.98 14.81
C SER A 29 -3.63 -23.54 14.10
N THR A 30 -3.20 -22.87 13.02
CA THR A 30 -2.02 -23.24 12.24
C THR A 30 -0.74 -22.57 12.74
N LYS A 31 -0.85 -21.66 13.72
CA LYS A 31 0.24 -20.82 14.23
C LYS A 31 0.95 -20.10 13.09
N SER A 32 0.16 -19.43 12.25
CA SER A 32 0.63 -18.69 11.09
C SER A 32 0.14 -17.25 11.11
N GLY A 33 0.79 -16.38 10.34
CA GLY A 33 0.41 -14.98 10.21
C GLY A 33 0.87 -14.37 8.89
N ARG A 34 0.20 -13.29 8.48
CA ARG A 34 0.50 -12.54 7.26
C ARG A 34 1.01 -11.16 7.60
N PHE A 35 2.19 -10.81 7.11
CA PHE A 35 2.86 -9.54 7.39
C PHE A 35 3.07 -8.73 6.11
N VAL A 36 3.10 -7.40 6.22
CA VAL A 36 3.29 -6.51 5.06
C VAL A 36 4.74 -6.03 4.99
N GLY A 37 5.41 -6.38 3.91
CA GLY A 37 6.74 -5.88 3.57
C GLY A 37 6.76 -4.42 3.15
N SER A 38 7.94 -3.87 2.86
CA SER A 38 8.15 -2.42 2.70
C SER A 38 7.46 -1.85 1.45
N THR A 39 7.30 -2.67 0.41
CA THR A 39 6.67 -2.28 -0.85
C THR A 39 5.22 -2.79 -0.98
N GLY A 40 4.70 -3.40 0.08
CA GLY A 40 3.33 -3.94 0.16
C GLY A 40 3.22 -5.43 -0.17
N GLU A 41 4.34 -6.11 -0.38
CA GLU A 41 4.43 -7.57 -0.49
C GLU A 41 3.93 -8.25 0.79
N ILE A 42 3.34 -9.44 0.64
CA ILE A 42 2.89 -10.23 1.78
C ILE A 42 3.92 -11.29 2.12
N TYR A 43 4.31 -11.32 3.39
CA TYR A 43 5.10 -12.41 3.94
C TYR A 43 4.20 -13.36 4.70
N ASP A 44 4.10 -14.59 4.22
CA ASP A 44 3.46 -15.68 4.94
C ASP A 44 4.48 -16.26 5.92
N THR A 45 4.07 -16.34 7.18
CA THR A 45 4.95 -16.62 8.30
C THR A 45 4.35 -17.69 9.20
N THR A 46 5.16 -18.67 9.58
CA THR A 46 4.87 -19.64 10.63
C THR A 46 5.96 -19.53 11.70
N LEU A 47 5.86 -20.30 12.78
CA LEU A 47 6.93 -20.35 13.80
C LEU A 47 8.23 -21.00 13.31
N CYS A 48 8.23 -21.63 12.13
CA CYS A 48 9.38 -22.35 11.58
C CYS A 48 9.84 -21.85 10.19
N SER A 49 9.09 -20.97 9.54
CA SER A 49 9.39 -20.50 8.19
C SER A 49 8.77 -19.13 7.93
N CYS A 50 9.41 -18.33 7.08
CA CYS A 50 8.89 -17.06 6.61
C CYS A 50 9.34 -16.80 5.17
N THR A 51 8.45 -16.29 4.32
CA THR A 51 8.75 -15.95 2.92
C THR A 51 9.53 -14.64 2.75
N CYS A 52 9.98 -14.01 3.84
CA CYS A 52 10.80 -12.80 3.76
C CYS A 52 12.26 -13.11 3.43
N MET A 53 12.87 -12.24 2.65
CA MET A 53 14.27 -12.35 2.21
C MET A 53 15.27 -12.42 3.39
N ASP A 54 14.99 -11.74 4.50
CA ASP A 54 15.81 -11.82 5.72
C ASP A 54 15.90 -13.27 6.24
N PHE A 55 14.82 -14.06 6.15
CA PHE A 55 14.83 -15.44 6.63
C PHE A 55 15.62 -16.35 5.69
N GLU A 56 15.41 -16.18 4.38
CA GLU A 56 16.12 -16.89 3.32
C GLU A 56 17.63 -16.66 3.40
N PHE A 57 18.10 -15.41 3.54
CA PHE A 57 19.53 -15.09 3.63
C PHE A 57 20.23 -15.68 4.86
N ASN A 58 19.49 -15.97 5.93
CA ASN A 58 20.06 -16.63 7.11
C ASN A 58 20.05 -18.17 6.99
N ASN A 59 19.89 -18.72 5.78
CA ASN A 59 19.77 -20.16 5.52
C ASN A 59 18.69 -20.82 6.40
N GLU A 60 17.64 -20.08 6.76
CA GLU A 60 16.54 -20.56 7.61
C GLU A 60 17.02 -21.04 9.00
N THR A 61 18.18 -20.54 9.46
CA THR A 61 18.77 -20.95 10.74
C THR A 61 18.36 -20.06 11.90
N LEU A 62 17.91 -18.83 11.62
CA LEU A 62 17.58 -17.82 12.63
C LEU A 62 16.18 -17.25 12.40
N ALA A 63 15.40 -17.09 13.47
CA ALA A 63 14.12 -16.39 13.42
C ALA A 63 14.30 -14.97 12.86
N CYS A 64 13.55 -14.63 11.81
CA CYS A 64 13.43 -13.24 11.37
C CYS A 64 12.49 -12.46 12.31
N LYS A 65 12.45 -11.14 12.18
CA LYS A 65 11.56 -10.27 12.97
C LYS A 65 10.07 -10.66 12.84
N HIS A 66 9.62 -11.20 11.70
CA HIS A 66 8.23 -11.63 11.52
C HIS A 66 7.91 -12.89 12.35
N ILE A 67 8.83 -13.86 12.39
CA ILE A 67 8.68 -15.08 13.22
C ILE A 67 8.63 -14.69 14.69
N LEU A 68 9.50 -13.78 15.13
CA LEU A 68 9.50 -13.28 16.50
C LEU A 68 8.20 -12.52 16.83
N ARG A 69 7.73 -11.65 15.93
CA ARG A 69 6.46 -10.95 16.12
C ARG A 69 5.28 -11.93 16.17
N LEU A 70 5.25 -12.95 15.33
CA LEU A 70 4.23 -13.99 15.39
C LEU A 70 4.26 -14.75 16.73
N ALA A 71 5.45 -15.08 17.24
CA ALA A 71 5.59 -15.72 18.55
C ALA A 71 5.08 -14.83 19.70
N MET A 72 5.34 -13.51 19.63
CA MET A 72 4.81 -12.52 20.59
C MET A 72 3.27 -12.45 20.57
N GLU A 73 2.68 -12.38 19.38
CA GLU A 73 1.22 -12.31 19.20
C GLU A 73 0.53 -13.61 19.63
N LEU A 74 1.23 -14.75 19.54
CA LEU A 74 0.78 -16.05 20.06
C LEU A 74 1.11 -16.26 21.54
N ASN A 75 1.66 -15.25 22.24
CA ASN A 75 2.08 -15.31 23.65
C ASN A 75 3.06 -16.46 23.98
N LEU A 76 3.91 -16.84 23.02
CA LEU A 76 4.93 -17.88 23.19
C LEU A 76 6.25 -17.33 23.74
N ILE A 77 6.46 -16.03 23.59
CA ILE A 77 7.58 -15.27 24.16
C ILE A 77 7.03 -13.95 24.74
N PRO A 78 7.76 -13.28 25.64
CA PRO A 78 7.31 -12.02 26.22
C PRO A 78 7.00 -10.97 25.14
N ASN A 79 6.05 -10.09 25.43
CA ASN A 79 5.61 -9.04 24.50
C ASN A 79 5.37 -7.70 25.20
N ASP A 80 5.93 -7.52 26.40
CA ASP A 80 5.82 -6.31 27.20
C ASP A 80 6.32 -5.08 26.42
N GLY A 81 5.43 -4.12 26.16
CA GLY A 81 5.75 -2.91 25.38
C GLY A 81 5.67 -3.08 23.86
N MET A 82 5.17 -4.22 23.36
CA MET A 82 4.84 -4.38 21.94
C MET A 82 3.77 -3.36 21.52
N VAL A 83 4.01 -2.70 20.38
CA VAL A 83 3.07 -1.74 19.82
C VAL A 83 2.42 -2.32 18.56
N SER A 84 1.11 -2.16 18.44
CA SER A 84 0.33 -2.59 17.28
C SER A 84 -0.41 -1.42 16.64
N ASP A 85 -0.37 -1.35 15.31
CA ASP A 85 -1.12 -0.40 14.50
C ASP A 85 -1.68 -1.11 13.26
N VAL A 86 -2.83 -1.74 13.46
CA VAL A 86 -3.52 -2.54 12.42
C VAL A 86 -3.92 -1.64 11.24
N GLN A 87 -4.36 -0.41 11.53
CA GLN A 87 -4.77 0.55 10.50
C GLN A 87 -3.60 0.93 9.59
N LYS A 88 -2.40 1.11 10.15
CA LYS A 88 -1.20 1.36 9.36
C LYS A 88 -0.75 0.15 8.56
N ALA A 89 -0.89 -1.06 9.11
CA ALA A 89 -0.60 -2.31 8.38
C ALA A 89 -1.49 -2.44 7.14
N TYR A 90 -2.82 -2.26 7.28
CA TYR A 90 -3.74 -2.26 6.15
C TYR A 90 -3.43 -1.13 5.15
N ALA A 91 -3.14 0.07 5.64
CA ALA A 91 -2.82 1.18 4.75
C ALA A 91 -1.57 0.89 3.92
N LYS A 92 -0.54 0.30 4.53
CA LYS A 92 0.68 -0.12 3.84
C LYS A 92 0.40 -1.17 2.77
N TYR A 93 -0.42 -2.17 3.11
CA TYR A 93 -0.82 -3.23 2.18
C TYR A 93 -1.58 -2.66 0.97
N TYR A 94 -2.68 -1.96 1.21
CA TYR A 94 -3.52 -1.44 0.13
C TYR A 94 -2.81 -0.35 -0.69
N LEU A 95 -1.87 0.38 -0.09
CA LEU A 95 -1.03 1.30 -0.85
C LEU A 95 -0.13 0.55 -1.84
N GLY A 96 0.44 -0.59 -1.43
CA GLY A 96 1.19 -1.48 -2.32
C GLY A 96 0.31 -2.03 -3.44
N VAL A 97 -0.90 -2.49 -3.11
CA VAL A 97 -1.89 -2.96 -4.08
C VAL A 97 -2.18 -1.88 -5.14
N LEU A 98 -2.47 -0.64 -4.72
CA LEU A 98 -2.74 0.47 -5.64
C LEU A 98 -1.50 0.87 -6.47
N LYS A 99 -0.30 0.85 -5.89
CA LYS A 99 0.96 1.11 -6.63
C LYS A 99 1.20 0.07 -7.72
N THR A 100 0.95 -1.20 -7.42
CA THR A 100 1.04 -2.29 -8.41
C THR A 100 -0.03 -2.12 -9.49
N PHE A 101 -1.29 -1.92 -9.08
CA PHE A 101 -2.40 -1.72 -10.00
C PHE A 101 -2.14 -0.58 -10.99
N ALA A 102 -1.70 0.58 -10.50
CA ALA A 102 -1.38 1.73 -11.33
C ALA A 102 -0.27 1.46 -12.36
N LYS A 103 0.66 0.54 -12.08
CA LYS A 103 1.74 0.17 -12.98
C LYS A 103 1.34 -0.92 -13.99
N THR A 104 0.52 -1.89 -13.58
CA THR A 104 0.34 -3.13 -14.34
C THR A 104 -1.07 -3.35 -14.89
N ALA A 105 -2.10 -2.71 -14.32
CA ALA A 105 -3.47 -2.86 -14.80
C ALA A 105 -3.63 -2.28 -16.22
N PRO A 106 -4.64 -2.71 -17.00
CA PRO A 106 -4.99 -2.08 -18.27
C PRO A 106 -5.07 -0.56 -18.13
N LEU A 107 -4.54 0.19 -19.12
CA LEU A 107 -4.37 1.64 -19.02
C LEU A 107 -5.69 2.35 -18.67
N MET A 108 -6.80 1.92 -19.27
CA MET A 108 -8.13 2.45 -18.98
C MET A 108 -8.54 2.30 -17.51
N GLU A 109 -8.25 1.16 -16.87
CA GLU A 109 -8.57 0.95 -15.45
C GLU A 109 -7.63 1.77 -14.55
N ALA A 110 -6.36 1.94 -14.93
CA ALA A 110 -5.44 2.82 -14.22
C ALA A 110 -5.87 4.30 -14.31
N MET A 111 -6.41 4.73 -15.45
CA MET A 111 -7.02 6.05 -15.61
C MET A 111 -8.28 6.19 -14.76
N ARG A 112 -9.15 5.18 -14.72
CA ARG A 112 -10.33 5.14 -13.85
C ARG A 112 -9.95 5.33 -12.38
N LEU A 113 -8.91 4.64 -11.90
CA LEU A 113 -8.34 4.85 -10.56
C LEU A 113 -7.93 6.31 -10.34
N THR A 114 -7.28 6.93 -11.33
CA THR A 114 -6.84 8.32 -11.24
C THR A 114 -8.02 9.28 -11.07
N PHE A 115 -9.07 9.15 -11.87
CA PHE A 115 -10.24 10.02 -11.76
C PHE A 115 -10.95 9.91 -10.41
N ILE A 116 -11.16 8.68 -9.92
CA ILE A 116 -11.79 8.46 -8.61
C ILE A 116 -10.91 9.02 -7.47
N THR A 117 -9.59 8.84 -7.55
CA THR A 117 -8.69 9.34 -6.51
C THR A 117 -8.54 10.87 -6.52
N LEU A 118 -8.71 11.54 -7.67
CA LEU A 118 -8.81 13.00 -7.74
C LEU A 118 -10.02 13.52 -6.96
N ASP A 119 -11.16 12.86 -7.11
CA ASP A 119 -12.36 13.18 -6.35
C ASP A 119 -12.13 12.97 -4.84
N LEU A 120 -11.52 11.85 -4.45
CA LEU A 120 -11.20 11.52 -3.05
C LEU A 120 -10.11 12.42 -2.42
N LEU A 121 -9.31 13.13 -3.23
CA LEU A 121 -8.31 14.09 -2.75
C LEU A 121 -8.91 15.44 -2.33
N LYS A 122 -10.13 15.75 -2.79
CA LYS A 122 -10.84 17.00 -2.49
C LYS A 122 -11.00 17.16 -0.99
N SER A 123 -10.69 18.34 -0.47
CA SER A 123 -10.78 18.64 0.98
C SER A 123 -12.20 18.51 1.53
N SER A 124 -13.20 18.77 0.69
CA SER A 124 -14.63 18.61 0.98
C SER A 124 -15.09 17.14 1.05
N GLY A 125 -14.24 16.19 0.64
CA GLY A 125 -14.58 14.79 0.47
C GLY A 125 -15.47 14.50 -0.74
N TYR A 126 -15.61 13.22 -1.03
CA TYR A 126 -16.37 12.68 -2.15
C TYR A 126 -17.48 11.76 -1.67
N SER A 127 -18.66 11.88 -2.27
CA SER A 127 -19.80 11.01 -1.98
C SER A 127 -19.74 9.81 -2.92
N CYS A 128 -19.42 8.65 -2.37
CA CYS A 128 -19.28 7.40 -3.12
C CYS A 128 -19.62 6.20 -2.23
N GLN A 129 -19.83 5.05 -2.86
CA GLN A 129 -19.88 3.78 -2.15
C GLN A 129 -18.51 3.46 -1.54
N ASN A 130 -18.51 2.75 -0.41
CA ASN A 130 -17.30 2.40 0.33
C ASN A 130 -16.42 1.37 -0.39
N ASP A 131 -16.91 0.75 -1.45
CA ASP A 131 -16.27 -0.29 -2.23
C ASP A 131 -15.89 0.17 -3.64
N ILE A 132 -15.95 1.49 -3.92
CA ILE A 132 -15.73 2.07 -5.25
C ILE A 132 -14.36 1.72 -5.86
N LEU A 133 -13.36 1.36 -5.05
CA LEU A 133 -12.04 0.92 -5.50
C LEU A 133 -11.84 -0.62 -5.43
N SER A 134 -12.92 -1.40 -5.32
CA SER A 134 -12.84 -2.87 -5.34
C SER A 134 -12.20 -3.40 -6.61
N PHE A 135 -12.46 -2.75 -7.76
CA PHE A 135 -11.83 -3.08 -9.04
C PHE A 135 -10.30 -2.91 -9.02
N ALA A 136 -9.78 -2.06 -8.13
CA ALA A 136 -8.36 -1.81 -7.91
C ALA A 136 -7.79 -2.57 -6.70
N GLY A 137 -8.53 -3.56 -6.18
CA GLY A 137 -8.11 -4.40 -5.07
C GLY A 137 -8.27 -3.78 -3.68
N VAL A 138 -9.04 -2.69 -3.55
CA VAL A 138 -9.40 -2.09 -2.25
C VAL A 138 -10.90 -2.25 -2.02
N PRO A 139 -11.33 -3.35 -1.37
CA PRO A 139 -12.76 -3.69 -1.25
C PRO A 139 -13.53 -2.79 -0.28
N ASP A 140 -12.84 -2.15 0.66
CA ASP A 140 -13.43 -1.29 1.68
C ASP A 140 -12.50 -0.10 1.95
N LEU A 141 -12.92 1.10 1.56
CA LEU A 141 -12.11 2.31 1.71
C LEU A 141 -11.85 2.61 3.20
N LEU A 142 -12.88 2.55 4.04
CA LEU A 142 -12.76 2.92 5.45
C LEU A 142 -11.93 1.91 6.26
N ASN A 143 -12.00 0.62 5.93
CA ASN A 143 -11.18 -0.42 6.55
C ASN A 143 -9.77 -0.55 5.93
N SER A 144 -9.50 0.09 4.80
CA SER A 144 -8.16 0.07 4.20
C SER A 144 -7.11 0.85 4.97
N GLY A 145 -7.51 1.69 5.93
CA GLY A 145 -6.62 2.60 6.64
C GLY A 145 -6.16 3.83 5.83
N LEU A 146 -6.41 3.88 4.52
CA LEU A 146 -6.01 4.98 3.63
C LEU A 146 -6.99 6.16 3.59
N PHE A 147 -8.26 5.91 3.92
CA PHE A 147 -9.35 6.88 3.78
C PHE A 147 -10.01 7.17 5.14
N GLU A 148 -10.70 8.30 5.22
CA GLU A 148 -11.45 8.72 6.41
C GLU A 148 -12.76 9.42 6.00
N LEU A 149 -13.74 9.39 6.91
CA LEU A 149 -14.96 10.18 6.78
C LEU A 149 -14.69 11.64 7.12
N THR A 150 -15.33 12.52 6.37
CA THR A 150 -15.49 13.93 6.72
C THR A 150 -16.64 14.10 7.72
N LYS A 151 -16.77 15.28 8.31
CA LYS A 151 -17.91 15.66 9.15
C LYS A 151 -19.27 15.58 8.43
N LYS A 152 -19.28 15.58 7.09
CA LYS A 152 -20.48 15.48 6.25
C LYS A 152 -20.65 14.07 5.66
N GLU A 153 -20.02 13.07 6.28
CA GLU A 153 -20.09 11.65 5.88
C GLU A 153 -19.60 11.35 4.45
N LYS A 154 -18.83 12.27 3.87
CA LYS A 154 -18.11 12.04 2.60
C LYS A 154 -16.76 11.39 2.87
N ILE A 155 -16.28 10.57 1.94
CA ILE A 155 -14.99 9.88 2.05
C ILE A 155 -13.87 10.75 1.45
N LYS A 156 -12.70 10.78 2.09
CA LYS A 156 -11.49 11.41 1.55
C LYS A 156 -10.25 10.62 1.91
N ILE A 157 -9.16 10.84 1.17
CA ILE A 157 -7.83 10.30 1.49
C ILE A 157 -7.29 10.98 2.76
N LYS A 158 -6.78 10.18 3.70
CA LYS A 158 -6.13 10.72 4.92
C LYS A 158 -4.92 11.56 4.56
N LYS A 159 -4.67 12.61 5.34
CA LYS A 159 -3.64 13.63 5.04
C LYS A 159 -2.25 13.04 4.81
N ASN A 160 -1.86 12.04 5.59
CA ASN A 160 -0.55 11.38 5.52
C ASN A 160 -0.33 10.61 4.22
N TYR A 161 -1.38 10.17 3.52
CA TYR A 161 -1.26 9.42 2.26
C TYR A 161 -1.43 10.26 0.99
N LYS A 162 -1.72 11.57 1.10
CA LYS A 162 -1.91 12.42 -0.08
C LYS A 162 -0.71 12.43 -1.03
N LYS A 163 0.51 12.40 -0.49
CA LYS A 163 1.75 12.33 -1.29
C LYS A 163 1.86 11.00 -2.03
N ASP A 164 1.50 9.90 -1.39
CA ASP A 164 1.48 8.59 -2.03
C ASP A 164 0.49 8.50 -3.20
N PHE A 165 -0.72 9.03 -3.02
CA PHE A 165 -1.71 9.10 -4.11
C PHE A 165 -1.24 10.01 -5.27
N SER A 166 -0.50 11.08 -4.98
CA SER A 166 0.14 11.88 -6.04
C SER A 166 1.19 11.09 -6.81
N SER A 167 2.00 10.27 -6.13
CA SER A 167 2.97 9.39 -6.79
C SER A 167 2.31 8.31 -7.63
N ILE A 168 1.20 7.73 -7.17
CA ILE A 168 0.38 6.78 -7.93
C ILE A 168 -0.15 7.44 -9.21
N ARG A 169 -0.74 8.64 -9.09
CA ARG A 169 -1.22 9.41 -10.24
C ARG A 169 -0.12 9.67 -11.27
N LYS A 170 1.06 10.12 -10.82
CA LYS A 170 2.20 10.36 -11.71
C LYS A 170 2.63 9.11 -12.48
N ALA A 171 2.55 7.94 -11.85
CA ALA A 171 2.84 6.68 -12.54
C ALA A 171 1.84 6.39 -13.67
N VAL A 172 0.55 6.67 -13.46
CA VAL A 172 -0.46 6.53 -14.51
C VAL A 172 -0.27 7.57 -15.62
N GLU A 173 -0.01 8.83 -15.26
CA GLU A 173 0.26 9.91 -16.22
C GLU A 173 1.45 9.59 -17.13
N ALA A 174 2.52 9.00 -16.59
CA ALA A 174 3.66 8.55 -17.38
C ALA A 174 3.25 7.48 -18.41
N ARG A 175 2.46 6.48 -18.01
CA ARG A 175 1.95 5.43 -18.91
C ARG A 175 1.04 5.97 -20.00
N VAL A 176 0.19 6.95 -19.67
CA VAL A 176 -0.65 7.64 -20.66
C VAL A 176 0.24 8.40 -21.65
N GLY A 177 1.26 9.11 -21.16
CA GLY A 177 2.21 9.80 -22.01
C GLY A 177 2.95 8.87 -22.99
N GLU A 178 3.45 7.74 -22.49
CA GLU A 178 4.07 6.69 -23.30
C GLU A 178 3.12 6.17 -24.37
N PHE A 179 1.89 5.80 -23.98
CA PHE A 179 0.86 5.33 -24.92
C PHE A 179 0.57 6.35 -26.01
N ILE A 180 0.41 7.63 -25.66
CA ILE A 180 0.15 8.71 -26.62
C ILE A 180 1.31 8.84 -27.61
N ILE A 181 2.55 8.87 -27.12
CA ILE A 181 3.75 9.02 -27.96
C ILE A 181 3.89 7.85 -28.95
N GLU A 182 3.58 6.64 -28.51
CA GLU A 182 3.74 5.43 -29.33
C GLU A 182 2.59 5.20 -30.32
N ASN A 183 1.38 5.68 -30.02
CA ASN A 183 0.17 5.26 -30.73
C ASN A 183 -0.63 6.38 -31.38
N ILE A 184 -0.31 7.66 -31.11
CA ILE A 184 -1.03 8.81 -31.67
C ILE A 184 -0.11 9.58 -32.61
N ASP A 185 -0.63 9.97 -33.79
CA ASP A 185 0.08 10.88 -34.69
C ASP A 185 0.40 12.18 -33.93
N TYR A 186 1.69 12.53 -33.93
CA TYR A 186 2.20 13.68 -33.20
C TYR A 186 1.67 15.00 -33.77
N LYS A 187 1.22 15.05 -35.04
CA LYS A 187 0.70 16.29 -35.65
C LYS A 187 -0.58 16.81 -34.96
N PRO A 188 -1.69 16.04 -34.90
CA PRO A 188 -2.89 16.48 -34.17
C PRO A 188 -2.62 16.82 -32.70
N LEU A 189 -1.74 16.06 -32.03
CA LEU A 189 -1.36 16.33 -30.65
C LEU A 189 -0.62 17.67 -30.53
N PHE A 190 0.33 17.94 -31.44
CA PHE A 190 1.10 19.18 -31.44
C PHE A 190 0.21 20.39 -31.72
N ASP A 191 -0.77 20.27 -32.61
CA ASP A 191 -1.73 21.33 -32.89
C ASP A 191 -2.58 21.66 -31.66
N VAL A 192 -3.12 20.64 -30.97
CA VAL A 192 -3.85 20.84 -29.70
C VAL A 192 -2.97 21.50 -28.63
N LEU A 193 -1.73 21.05 -28.47
CA LEU A 193 -0.80 21.63 -27.49
C LEU A 193 -0.41 23.08 -27.82
N LYS A 194 -0.29 23.42 -29.10
CA LYS A 194 0.01 24.77 -29.58
C LYS A 194 -1.14 25.75 -29.28
N ASP A 195 -2.37 25.30 -29.41
CA ASP A 195 -3.54 26.12 -29.09
C ASP A 195 -3.68 26.31 -27.56
N MET A 196 -3.46 25.25 -26.77
CA MET A 196 -3.46 25.34 -25.30
C MET A 196 -2.36 26.25 -24.72
N THR A 197 -1.22 26.38 -25.42
CA THR A 197 -0.12 27.25 -24.99
C THR A 197 -0.35 28.72 -25.35
N LYS A 198 -1.11 29.02 -26.40
CA LYS A 198 -1.59 30.38 -26.69
C LYS A 198 -2.56 30.88 -25.62
N GLU A 199 -3.54 30.06 -25.22
CA GLU A 199 -4.52 30.45 -24.18
C GLU A 199 -3.86 30.80 -22.83
N LYS A 200 -2.75 30.16 -22.47
CA LYS A 200 -1.99 30.50 -21.25
C LYS A 200 -1.18 31.79 -21.35
N LEU A 201 -0.81 32.21 -22.55
CA LEU A 201 -0.09 33.47 -22.77
C LEU A 201 -1.06 34.66 -22.69
N ASP A 202 -2.27 34.49 -23.21
CA ASP A 202 -3.32 35.53 -23.22
C ASP A 202 -4.03 35.68 -21.86
N ALA A 203 -3.98 34.66 -20.98
CA ALA A 203 -4.51 34.73 -19.61
C ALA A 203 -3.59 35.46 -18.61
N HIS A 204 -2.42 35.92 -19.05
CA HIS A 204 -1.43 36.65 -18.26
C HIS A 204 -1.07 38.03 -18.83
N LEU A 205 -1.82 38.51 -19.83
CA LEU A 205 -1.86 39.89 -20.32
C LEU A 205 -3.18 40.54 -19.92
#